data_AF-A0Y5R8-F1
#
_entry.id   AF-A0Y5R8-F1
#
_cell.length_a   1.000
_cell.length_b   1.000
_cell.length_c   1.000
_cell.angle_alpha   90.00
_cell.angle_beta   90.00
_cell.angle_gamma   90.00
#
_symmetry.space_group_name_H-M   'P 1'
#
loop_
_entity.id
_entity.type
_entity.pdbx_description
1 polymer ?
#
loop_
_entity_poly.entity_id
_entity_poly.type
_entity_poly.pdbx_seq_one_letter_code
_entity_poly.pdbx_strand_id
1 'polypeptide(L)'
;MLRLFSLYLCILLTLLSFSTLAQSLNDEQIKKIGPAIWQQVNIKSPVSGEQIISAYQNKQSPLVSLSEMRGPAVAKIPLSTLNEERWVVLPQANYLDGGFAYWQDTQGIRLIADFSQGNLSQSAIIMHGQAFQLNLEKNSQGVLWLYLNARHYAKPVSVTFLDEPTFIYQQFFINSLSIMSITIMLTLACMAFILYLKTGQNVALYCAGYIGLHGIGWAFAAGVFGVFYSFKSINSHYFGMYIFSFAISSASAFAYYLFNFHTVEKTRISQFLKYFSYVAFISGFINLVLPFHWVFYLAHTLAAIWVVLTLVLGFKMLSLNDFRAKYFLTGNIVYSLSLVVFILSHLNLFVTASAELWVLVALAIDCICILLSLSEWLKIKQNDYINALEQSRIDPLTKVGNRLLLQEKLNSIGHYYLIGFIDCDGMKSINDQLGHASGDKLLINVTELIKKELANLGDVYRTGGDEFICLCCASSLNELETLADNTTKALNKTHIQLKQTWPQSGLSFGIASSSECTDYKACFTLADERMYAAKYARKNNTPTNHNTTPQI
;
A
#
# COMPACT_ATOMS: atom_id res chain seq x y z
N MET A 1 -1.96 9.49 18.93
CA MET A 1 -2.89 9.17 17.81
C MET A 1 -4.27 9.77 18.01
N LEU A 2 -4.95 9.56 19.16
CA LEU A 2 -6.28 10.16 19.41
C LEU A 2 -6.34 11.69 19.27
N ARG A 3 -5.28 12.43 19.64
CA ARG A 3 -5.22 13.89 19.48
C ARG A 3 -5.05 14.37 18.03
N LEU A 4 -4.41 13.56 17.17
CA LEU A 4 -4.30 13.84 15.74
C LEU A 4 -5.60 13.48 15.02
N PHE A 5 -6.26 12.41 15.46
CA PHE A 5 -7.59 12.02 14.98
C PHE A 5 -8.66 13.04 15.39
N SER A 6 -8.61 13.57 16.61
CA SER A 6 -9.51 14.65 17.03
C SER A 6 -9.21 15.96 16.31
N LEU A 7 -7.95 16.25 15.97
CA LEU A 7 -7.61 17.44 15.19
C LEU A 7 -8.07 17.29 13.73
N TYR A 8 -7.93 16.10 13.12
CA TYR A 8 -8.45 15.82 11.78
C TYR A 8 -9.98 15.81 11.74
N LEU A 9 -10.63 15.25 12.77
CA LEU A 9 -12.07 15.27 12.93
C LEU A 9 -12.57 16.69 13.20
N CYS A 10 -11.85 17.50 13.99
CA CYS A 10 -12.14 18.91 14.18
C CYS A 10 -11.91 19.71 12.90
N ILE A 11 -10.90 19.42 12.07
CA ILE A 11 -10.71 20.08 10.77
C ILE A 11 -11.82 19.67 9.79
N LEU A 12 -12.23 18.40 9.79
CA LEU A 12 -13.41 17.92 9.05
C LEU A 12 -14.70 18.59 9.55
N LEU A 13 -14.83 18.81 10.86
CA LEU A 13 -15.96 19.47 11.54
C LEU A 13 -15.94 20.99 11.41
N THR A 14 -14.79 21.63 11.23
CA THR A 14 -14.69 23.07 10.94
C THR A 14 -14.86 23.37 9.45
N LEU A 15 -14.60 22.38 8.57
CA LEU A 15 -15.01 22.42 7.16
C LEU A 15 -16.49 22.04 6.98
N LEU A 16 -17.18 21.61 8.04
CA LEU A 16 -18.63 21.32 8.06
C LEU A 16 -19.50 22.57 8.21
N SER A 17 -18.96 23.78 8.01
CA SER A 17 -19.80 24.94 7.67
C SER A 17 -20.21 24.87 6.19
N PHE A 18 -20.92 23.82 5.82
CA PHE A 18 -21.74 23.82 4.61
C PHE A 18 -23.13 24.21 5.07
N SER A 19 -23.56 25.40 4.64
CA SER A 19 -24.95 25.80 4.62
C SER A 19 -25.77 24.73 3.89
N THR A 20 -26.24 23.74 4.66
CA THR A 20 -27.30 22.84 4.25
C THR A 20 -28.60 23.56 4.49
N LEU A 21 -28.99 24.36 3.51
CA LEU A 21 -30.37 24.44 3.11
C LEU A 21 -30.36 24.28 1.61
N ALA A 22 -31.26 23.43 1.12
CA ALA A 22 -31.87 23.70 -0.16
C ALA A 22 -32.42 25.13 -0.08
N GLN A 23 -31.63 26.14 -0.42
CA GLN A 23 -32.21 27.35 -0.95
C GLN A 23 -32.69 26.94 -2.33
N SER A 24 -33.95 26.49 -2.40
CA SER A 24 -34.78 27.15 -3.40
C SER A 24 -34.50 28.63 -3.22
N LEU A 25 -34.01 29.31 -4.25
CA LEU A 25 -33.96 30.77 -4.26
C LEU A 25 -35.37 31.29 -3.97
N ASN A 26 -35.64 31.47 -2.67
CA ASN A 26 -36.66 32.30 -2.09
C ASN A 26 -35.89 33.44 -1.43
N ASP A 27 -35.16 34.21 -2.23
CA ASP A 27 -34.99 35.62 -1.91
C ASP A 27 -36.16 36.33 -2.59
N GLU A 28 -36.83 37.20 -1.84
CA GLU A 28 -38.19 37.73 -2.05
C GLU A 28 -38.42 38.55 -3.33
N GLN A 29 -37.50 38.52 -4.28
CA GLN A 29 -37.67 39.12 -5.58
C GLN A 29 -37.51 38.04 -6.64
N ILE A 30 -38.65 37.63 -7.21
CA ILE A 30 -38.78 36.81 -8.43
C ILE A 30 -38.53 35.31 -8.20
N LYS A 31 -39.59 34.49 -8.12
CA LYS A 31 -39.74 33.16 -8.79
C LYS A 31 -40.72 32.23 -8.06
N LYS A 32 -41.75 31.75 -8.77
CA LYS A 32 -42.44 30.49 -8.44
C LYS A 32 -41.83 29.38 -9.29
N ILE A 33 -40.86 28.64 -8.76
CA ILE A 33 -40.42 27.38 -9.37
C ILE A 33 -41.46 26.32 -8.96
N GLY A 34 -42.25 25.83 -9.91
CA GLY A 34 -43.14 24.68 -9.66
C GLY A 34 -42.31 23.41 -9.39
N PRO A 35 -42.83 22.43 -8.61
CA PRO A 35 -42.13 21.16 -8.43
C PRO A 35 -41.85 20.52 -9.79
N ALA A 36 -40.62 20.01 -10.00
CA ALA A 36 -40.30 19.27 -11.22
C ALA A 36 -41.13 17.99 -11.26
N ILE A 37 -42.10 17.94 -12.17
CA ILE A 37 -42.93 16.76 -12.38
C ILE A 37 -42.23 15.88 -13.41
N TRP A 38 -41.49 14.87 -12.93
CA TRP A 38 -40.85 13.89 -13.78
C TRP A 38 -41.88 12.96 -14.41
N GLN A 39 -41.68 12.62 -15.68
CA GLN A 39 -42.43 11.58 -16.37
C GLN A 39 -41.48 10.71 -17.17
N GLN A 40 -41.64 9.39 -17.07
CA GLN A 40 -40.90 8.47 -17.91
C GLN A 40 -41.50 8.50 -19.31
N VAL A 41 -40.63 8.56 -20.32
CA VAL A 41 -41.06 8.68 -21.73
C VAL A 41 -40.53 7.48 -22.51
N ASN A 42 -41.07 7.24 -23.71
CA ASN A 42 -40.60 6.18 -24.60
C ASN A 42 -39.88 6.76 -25.83
N ILE A 43 -38.94 7.68 -25.59
CA ILE A 43 -38.10 8.29 -26.62
C ILE A 43 -36.65 8.04 -26.23
N LYS A 44 -35.87 7.34 -27.06
CA LYS A 44 -34.45 7.03 -26.78
C LYS A 44 -33.51 8.21 -26.98
N SER A 45 -33.80 9.06 -27.96
CA SER A 45 -33.07 10.30 -28.24
C SER A 45 -34.02 11.27 -28.94
N PRO A 46 -34.28 12.46 -28.36
CA PRO A 46 -35.15 13.45 -28.98
C PRO A 46 -34.44 14.10 -30.17
N VAL A 47 -35.15 14.23 -31.30
CA VAL A 47 -34.67 14.91 -32.51
C VAL A 47 -35.12 16.38 -32.53
N SER A 48 -36.24 16.69 -31.86
CA SER A 48 -36.77 18.05 -31.75
C SER A 48 -37.48 18.26 -30.40
N GLY A 49 -37.72 19.54 -30.04
CA GLY A 49 -38.43 19.87 -28.81
C GLY A 49 -39.91 19.44 -28.83
N GLU A 50 -40.55 19.43 -30.00
CA GLU A 50 -41.95 19.01 -30.15
C GLU A 50 -42.16 17.54 -29.78
N GLN A 51 -41.15 16.69 -30.03
CA GLN A 51 -41.18 15.28 -29.62
C GLN A 51 -41.21 15.13 -28.10
N ILE A 52 -40.52 16.00 -27.37
CA ILE A 52 -40.49 15.99 -25.90
C ILE A 52 -41.85 16.39 -25.34
N ILE A 53 -42.45 17.46 -25.87
CA ILE A 53 -43.79 17.90 -25.48
C ILE A 53 -44.80 16.79 -25.73
N SER A 54 -44.77 16.18 -26.92
CA SER A 54 -45.69 15.11 -27.31
C SER A 54 -45.55 13.87 -26.41
N ALA A 55 -44.31 13.51 -26.06
CA ALA A 55 -44.05 12.38 -25.17
C ALA A 55 -44.51 12.63 -23.73
N TYR A 56 -44.39 13.87 -23.24
CA TYR A 56 -44.88 14.26 -21.92
C TYR A 56 -46.42 14.29 -21.85
N GLN A 57 -47.10 14.63 -22.95
CA GLN A 57 -48.57 14.65 -22.99
C GLN A 57 -49.20 13.25 -23.00
N ASN A 58 -48.48 12.23 -23.50
CA ASN A 58 -48.91 10.84 -23.45
C ASN A 58 -48.83 10.30 -22.01
N LYS A 59 -49.94 10.50 -21.27
CA LYS A 59 -50.14 10.19 -19.84
C LYS A 59 -49.44 8.92 -19.34
N GLN A 60 -48.37 9.10 -18.58
CA GLN A 60 -48.05 8.28 -17.41
C GLN A 60 -48.22 9.12 -16.15
N SER A 61 -48.54 8.47 -15.02
CA SER A 61 -48.68 9.15 -13.73
C SER A 61 -47.40 9.93 -13.39
N PRO A 62 -47.51 11.18 -12.94
CA PRO A 62 -46.36 11.98 -12.56
C PRO A 62 -45.54 11.27 -11.48
N LEU A 63 -44.22 11.20 -11.69
CA LEU A 63 -43.28 10.59 -10.77
C LEU A 63 -42.74 11.63 -9.79
N VAL A 64 -42.71 11.25 -8.52
CA VAL A 64 -42.13 12.07 -7.44
C VAL A 64 -40.60 11.97 -7.44
N SER A 65 -40.04 10.87 -7.95
CA SER A 65 -38.58 10.62 -7.99
C SER A 65 -38.21 9.67 -9.12
N LEU A 66 -37.02 9.85 -9.69
CA LEU A 66 -36.39 8.92 -10.63
C LEU A 66 -35.47 7.89 -9.95
N SER A 67 -35.38 7.89 -8.62
CA SER A 67 -34.50 6.98 -7.88
C SER A 67 -34.73 5.52 -8.26
N GLU A 68 -33.64 4.80 -8.54
CA GLU A 68 -33.61 3.40 -8.99
C GLU A 68 -34.29 3.12 -10.35
N MET A 69 -34.85 4.14 -10.99
CA MET A 69 -35.44 4.02 -12.32
C MET A 69 -34.38 3.97 -13.42
N ARG A 70 -34.83 3.73 -14.65
CA ARG A 70 -33.97 3.52 -15.82
C ARG A 70 -34.59 4.15 -17.06
N GLY A 71 -33.73 4.55 -17.98
CA GLY A 71 -34.13 5.02 -19.28
C GLY A 71 -34.59 6.48 -19.27
N PRO A 72 -35.33 6.88 -20.32
CA PRO A 72 -35.56 8.28 -20.60
C PRO A 72 -36.70 8.87 -19.76
N ALA A 73 -36.46 10.06 -19.23
CA ALA A 73 -37.38 10.81 -18.40
C ALA A 73 -37.36 12.29 -18.79
N VAL A 74 -38.52 12.94 -18.66
CA VAL A 74 -38.71 14.35 -18.97
C VAL A 74 -39.24 15.08 -17.74
N ALA A 75 -38.65 16.23 -17.43
CA ALA A 75 -39.19 17.18 -16.46
C ALA A 75 -39.71 18.43 -17.18
N LYS A 76 -40.85 18.93 -16.70
CA LYS A 76 -41.44 20.21 -17.10
C LYS A 76 -41.30 21.20 -15.95
N ILE A 77 -40.55 22.28 -16.17
CA ILE A 77 -40.24 23.28 -15.13
C ILE A 77 -40.70 24.66 -15.63
N PRO A 78 -41.86 25.17 -15.18
CA PRO A 78 -42.28 26.53 -15.52
C PRO A 78 -41.37 27.56 -14.84
N LEU A 79 -40.89 28.55 -15.60
CA LEU A 79 -39.98 29.59 -15.13
C LEU A 79 -40.45 30.97 -15.59
N SER A 80 -40.24 31.97 -14.74
CA SER A 80 -40.49 33.39 -15.03
C SER A 80 -39.42 34.25 -14.38
N THR A 81 -38.82 35.18 -15.13
CA THR A 81 -37.81 36.13 -14.63
C THR A 81 -38.34 37.56 -14.74
N LEU A 82 -38.04 38.45 -13.79
CA LEU A 82 -38.32 39.90 -13.91
C LEU A 82 -37.06 40.71 -14.32
N ASN A 83 -35.88 40.11 -14.20
CA ASN A 83 -34.59 40.69 -14.59
C ASN A 83 -33.90 39.79 -15.62
N GLU A 84 -32.94 40.36 -16.36
CA GLU A 84 -32.00 39.56 -17.15
C GLU A 84 -31.10 38.80 -16.17
N GLU A 85 -31.07 37.48 -16.29
CA GLU A 85 -30.36 36.62 -15.34
C GLU A 85 -29.64 35.49 -16.07
N ARG A 86 -28.42 35.21 -15.61
CA ARG A 86 -27.61 34.08 -16.06
C ARG A 86 -27.55 33.05 -14.95
N TRP A 87 -28.15 31.89 -15.21
CA TRP A 87 -28.18 30.76 -14.28
C TRP A 87 -27.29 29.65 -14.79
N VAL A 88 -26.69 28.91 -13.87
CA VAL A 88 -26.15 27.58 -14.14
C VAL A 88 -27.11 26.58 -13.54
N VAL A 89 -27.64 25.69 -14.38
CA VAL A 89 -28.59 24.66 -14.00
C VAL A 89 -27.85 23.35 -13.81
N LEU A 90 -28.04 22.72 -12.65
CA LEU A 90 -27.40 21.46 -12.27
C LEU A 90 -28.49 20.40 -12.07
N PRO A 91 -28.72 19.53 -13.07
CA PRO A 91 -29.43 18.28 -12.85
C PRO A 91 -28.53 17.37 -11.99
N GLN A 92 -28.95 17.09 -10.76
CA GLN A 92 -28.23 16.24 -9.80
C GLN A 92 -28.36 14.76 -10.20
N ALA A 93 -27.78 14.41 -11.35
CA ALA A 93 -27.74 13.07 -11.89
C ALA A 93 -26.35 12.79 -12.43
N ASN A 94 -25.81 11.62 -12.07
CA ASN A 94 -24.61 11.09 -12.68
C ASN A 94 -25.00 9.98 -13.69
N TYR A 95 -24.07 9.58 -14.54
CA TYR A 95 -24.27 8.53 -15.55
C TYR A 95 -25.32 8.85 -16.64
N LEU A 96 -25.41 10.11 -17.08
CA LEU A 96 -26.34 10.53 -18.11
C LEU A 96 -25.83 10.19 -19.52
N ASP A 97 -26.39 9.15 -20.14
CA ASP A 97 -26.18 8.84 -21.56
C ASP A 97 -26.74 9.95 -22.48
N GLY A 98 -27.82 10.62 -22.07
CA GLY A 98 -28.40 11.75 -22.79
C GLY A 98 -28.95 12.79 -21.82
N GLY A 99 -28.59 14.05 -22.03
CA GLY A 99 -29.00 15.19 -21.23
C GLY A 99 -29.25 16.40 -22.12
N PHE A 100 -30.51 16.72 -22.38
CA PHE A 100 -30.89 17.82 -23.26
C PHE A 100 -31.81 18.80 -22.53
N ALA A 101 -31.55 20.09 -22.68
CA ALA A 101 -32.38 21.16 -22.17
C ALA A 101 -33.01 21.94 -23.32
N TYR A 102 -34.32 22.15 -23.25
CA TYR A 102 -35.07 22.94 -24.22
C TYR A 102 -35.81 24.06 -23.50
N TRP A 103 -35.87 25.22 -24.15
CA TRP A 103 -36.66 26.35 -23.68
C TRP A 103 -37.87 26.53 -24.59
N GLN A 104 -39.05 26.63 -23.98
CA GLN A 104 -40.30 26.91 -24.66
C GLN A 104 -40.87 28.26 -24.21
N ASP A 105 -41.03 29.18 -25.14
CA ASP A 105 -41.70 30.47 -24.96
C ASP A 105 -42.75 30.70 -26.07
N THR A 106 -43.20 31.94 -26.25
CA THR A 106 -44.16 32.32 -27.29
C THR A 106 -43.64 32.13 -28.72
N GLN A 107 -42.32 32.05 -28.92
CA GLN A 107 -41.70 31.84 -30.23
C GLN A 107 -41.58 30.35 -30.60
N GLY A 108 -41.86 29.43 -29.66
CA GLY A 108 -41.76 27.99 -29.86
C GLY A 108 -40.76 27.33 -28.91
N ILE A 109 -40.41 26.07 -29.19
CA ILE A 109 -39.45 25.30 -28.40
C ILE A 109 -38.11 25.19 -29.13
N ARG A 110 -37.00 25.49 -28.42
CA ARG A 110 -35.64 25.42 -28.97
C ARG A 110 -34.70 24.70 -28.02
N LEU A 111 -33.72 23.96 -28.57
CA LEU A 111 -32.63 23.36 -27.80
C LEU A 111 -31.72 24.48 -27.28
N ILE A 112 -31.45 24.49 -25.98
CA ILE A 112 -30.57 25.47 -25.34
C ILE A 112 -29.27 24.87 -24.82
N ALA A 113 -29.25 23.58 -24.48
CA ALA A 113 -28.03 22.89 -24.06
C ALA A 113 -28.09 21.38 -24.31
N ASP A 114 -26.93 20.82 -24.67
CA ASP A 114 -26.64 19.38 -24.62
C ASP A 114 -25.55 19.15 -23.56
N PHE A 115 -26.00 18.67 -22.40
CA PHE A 115 -25.19 18.31 -21.24
C PHE A 115 -25.06 16.78 -21.09
N SER A 116 -25.20 16.03 -22.19
CA SER A 116 -24.95 14.58 -22.20
C SER A 116 -23.49 14.28 -21.85
N GLN A 117 -23.26 13.24 -21.05
CA GLN A 117 -21.89 12.82 -20.73
C GLN A 117 -21.19 12.29 -21.98
N GLY A 118 -20.10 12.96 -22.37
CA GLY A 118 -19.43 12.71 -23.65
C GLY A 118 -19.69 13.81 -24.68
N ASN A 119 -20.43 14.87 -24.38
CA ASN A 119 -20.36 16.05 -25.22
C ASN A 119 -19.11 16.89 -24.84
N LEU A 120 -18.23 17.19 -25.81
CA LEU A 120 -17.05 18.05 -25.58
C LEU A 120 -17.40 19.54 -25.57
N SER A 121 -18.57 19.92 -26.11
CA SER A 121 -19.00 21.32 -26.20
C SER A 121 -19.94 21.74 -25.05
N GLN A 122 -19.79 21.13 -23.87
CA GLN A 122 -20.59 21.50 -22.70
C GLN A 122 -20.24 22.92 -22.24
N SER A 123 -21.28 23.72 -21.95
CA SER A 123 -21.12 25.10 -21.48
C SER A 123 -20.59 25.20 -20.05
N ALA A 124 -20.69 24.13 -19.25
CA ALA A 124 -20.26 24.09 -17.86
C ALA A 124 -19.83 22.67 -17.46
N ILE A 125 -18.63 22.50 -16.89
CA ILE A 125 -18.05 21.19 -16.56
C ILE A 125 -17.83 21.07 -15.05
N ILE A 126 -18.54 20.16 -14.40
CA ILE A 126 -18.41 19.86 -12.97
C ILE A 126 -18.20 18.36 -12.79
N MET A 127 -17.21 17.95 -12.00
CA MET A 127 -16.99 16.53 -11.72
C MET A 127 -18.13 15.96 -10.89
N HIS A 128 -18.40 14.67 -11.08
CA HIS A 128 -19.49 13.93 -10.41
C HIS A 128 -20.92 14.44 -10.68
N GLY A 129 -21.12 15.35 -11.64
CA GLY A 129 -22.42 15.89 -11.99
C GLY A 129 -22.45 16.45 -13.41
N GLN A 130 -23.55 17.08 -13.81
CA GLN A 130 -23.65 17.79 -15.08
C GLN A 130 -24.21 19.19 -14.81
N ALA A 131 -23.83 20.15 -15.67
CA ALA A 131 -24.28 21.53 -15.57
C ALA A 131 -24.44 22.14 -16.97
N PHE A 132 -25.34 23.11 -17.10
CA PHE A 132 -25.44 23.92 -18.31
C PHE A 132 -25.84 25.36 -17.99
N GLN A 133 -25.51 26.29 -18.89
CA GLN A 133 -25.88 27.69 -18.74
C GLN A 133 -27.28 27.94 -19.29
N LEU A 134 -28.09 28.68 -18.52
CA LEU A 134 -29.42 29.15 -18.89
C LEU A 134 -29.43 30.66 -18.83
N ASN A 135 -29.47 31.29 -20.01
CA ASN A 135 -29.54 32.74 -20.16
C ASN A 135 -30.98 33.12 -20.51
N LEU A 136 -31.63 33.92 -19.64
CA LEU A 136 -32.99 34.40 -19.86
C LEU A 136 -33.00 35.93 -19.92
N GLU A 137 -33.64 36.46 -20.95
CA GLU A 137 -33.85 37.90 -21.10
C GLU A 137 -34.81 38.43 -20.04
N LYS A 138 -34.79 39.74 -19.82
CA LYS A 138 -35.69 40.42 -18.88
C LYS A 138 -37.16 40.14 -19.23
N ASN A 139 -37.98 39.85 -18.21
CA ASN A 139 -39.41 39.53 -18.36
C ASN A 139 -39.70 38.27 -19.20
N SER A 140 -38.74 37.34 -19.29
CA SER A 140 -38.98 36.05 -19.95
C SER A 140 -39.95 35.19 -19.13
N GLN A 141 -40.97 34.65 -19.80
CA GLN A 141 -41.88 33.67 -19.23
C GLN A 141 -41.96 32.45 -20.15
N GLY A 142 -41.70 31.27 -19.61
CA GLY A 142 -41.63 30.06 -20.42
C GLY A 142 -41.52 28.78 -19.60
N VAL A 143 -41.19 27.70 -20.28
CA VAL A 143 -41.03 26.37 -19.69
C VAL A 143 -39.67 25.81 -20.07
N LEU A 144 -38.89 25.44 -19.07
CA LEU A 144 -37.69 24.64 -19.22
C LEU A 144 -38.07 23.16 -19.24
N TRP A 145 -37.74 22.50 -20.34
CA TRP A 145 -37.90 21.06 -20.52
C TRP A 145 -36.54 20.38 -20.39
N LEU A 146 -36.43 19.43 -19.46
CA LEU A 146 -35.23 18.63 -19.29
C LEU A 146 -35.51 17.21 -19.73
N TYR A 147 -34.75 16.71 -20.68
CA TYR A 147 -34.72 15.30 -21.03
C TYR A 147 -33.46 14.67 -20.44
N LEU A 148 -33.64 13.59 -19.69
CA LEU A 148 -32.56 12.77 -19.14
C LEU A 148 -32.70 11.33 -19.62
N ASN A 149 -31.59 10.68 -19.92
CA ASN A 149 -31.53 9.25 -20.19
C ASN A 149 -30.29 8.66 -19.52
N ALA A 150 -30.50 7.65 -18.69
CA ALA A 150 -29.44 6.92 -18.01
C ALA A 150 -29.78 5.43 -17.92
N ARG A 151 -28.76 4.56 -17.89
CA ARG A 151 -28.94 3.12 -17.65
C ARG A 151 -29.46 2.83 -16.25
N HIS A 152 -29.17 3.72 -15.29
CA HIS A 152 -29.63 3.63 -13.91
C HIS A 152 -29.48 4.99 -13.20
N TYR A 153 -30.55 5.49 -12.58
CA TYR A 153 -30.50 6.67 -11.71
C TYR A 153 -30.23 6.23 -10.26
N ALA A 154 -29.00 6.48 -9.79
CA ALA A 154 -28.56 6.05 -8.46
C ALA A 154 -29.20 6.86 -7.30
N LYS A 155 -29.63 8.09 -7.57
CA LYS A 155 -30.24 9.01 -6.60
C LYS A 155 -31.51 9.63 -7.17
N PRO A 156 -32.42 10.13 -6.31
CA PRO A 156 -33.46 11.06 -6.74
C PRO A 156 -32.84 12.24 -7.50
N VAL A 157 -33.31 12.47 -8.73
CA VAL A 157 -32.82 13.59 -9.53
C VAL A 157 -33.53 14.88 -9.10
N SER A 158 -32.77 15.78 -8.50
CA SER A 158 -33.18 17.16 -8.24
C SER A 158 -32.53 18.12 -9.23
N VAL A 159 -33.10 19.31 -9.38
CA VAL A 159 -32.57 20.35 -10.27
C VAL A 159 -32.26 21.56 -9.43
N THR A 160 -31.00 22.00 -9.45
CA THR A 160 -30.52 23.18 -8.73
C THR A 160 -30.21 24.29 -9.71
N PHE A 161 -30.57 25.53 -9.36
CA PHE A 161 -30.23 26.72 -10.10
C PHE A 161 -29.24 27.53 -9.27
N LEU A 162 -28.07 27.83 -9.82
CA LEU A 162 -27.02 28.60 -9.16
C LEU A 162 -26.70 29.84 -10.00
N ASP A 163 -26.38 30.94 -9.34
CA ASP A 163 -25.74 32.07 -9.99
C ASP A 163 -24.29 31.70 -10.39
N GLU A 164 -23.77 32.40 -11.41
CA GLU A 164 -22.46 32.10 -11.99
C GLU A 164 -21.30 32.15 -10.96
N PRO A 165 -21.21 33.16 -10.05
CA PRO A 165 -20.18 33.18 -9.00
C PRO A 165 -20.21 31.96 -8.07
N THR A 166 -21.40 31.59 -7.57
CA THR A 166 -21.57 30.42 -6.70
C THR A 166 -21.19 29.14 -7.42
N PHE A 167 -21.58 28.98 -8.68
CA PHE A 167 -21.21 27.83 -9.49
C PHE A 167 -19.69 27.71 -9.66
N ILE A 168 -19.00 28.82 -10.00
CA ILE A 168 -17.54 28.81 -10.20
C ILE A 168 -16.82 28.37 -8.92
N TYR A 169 -17.25 28.86 -7.75
CA TYR A 169 -16.67 28.44 -6.47
C TYR A 169 -16.88 26.94 -6.22
N GLN A 170 -18.10 26.44 -6.41
CA GLN A 170 -18.43 25.03 -6.23
C GLN A 170 -17.67 24.12 -7.22
N GLN A 171 -17.60 24.54 -8.49
CA GLN A 171 -16.85 23.85 -9.54
C GLN A 171 -15.37 23.77 -9.20
N PHE A 172 -14.75 24.89 -8.79
CA PHE A 172 -13.35 24.92 -8.40
C PHE A 172 -13.07 23.95 -7.24
N PHE A 173 -13.89 23.96 -6.20
CA PHE A 173 -13.71 23.11 -5.03
C PHE A 173 -13.83 21.62 -5.37
N ILE A 174 -14.92 21.23 -6.05
CA ILE A 174 -15.19 19.82 -6.39
C ILE A 174 -14.13 19.30 -7.35
N ASN A 175 -13.83 20.05 -8.42
CA ASN A 175 -12.86 19.61 -9.42
C ASN A 175 -11.45 19.50 -8.83
N SER A 176 -11.01 20.48 -8.03
CA SER A 176 -9.67 20.48 -7.44
C SER A 176 -9.46 19.30 -6.50
N LEU A 177 -10.41 19.06 -5.57
CA LEU A 177 -10.31 17.93 -4.64
C LEU A 177 -10.39 16.58 -5.34
N SER A 178 -11.22 16.46 -6.37
CA SER A 178 -11.34 15.23 -7.16
C SER A 178 -10.05 14.92 -7.92
N ILE A 179 -9.51 15.89 -8.66
CA ILE A 179 -8.25 15.75 -9.40
C ILE A 179 -7.10 15.43 -8.44
N MET A 180 -7.00 16.14 -7.32
CA MET A 180 -5.95 15.90 -6.33
C MET A 180 -6.03 14.47 -5.77
N SER A 181 -7.22 14.02 -5.36
CA SER A 181 -7.43 12.68 -4.80
C SER A 181 -7.09 11.58 -5.82
N ILE A 182 -7.54 11.72 -7.07
CA ILE A 182 -7.24 10.79 -8.16
C ILE A 182 -5.73 10.77 -8.45
N THR A 183 -5.10 11.94 -8.53
CA THR A 183 -3.66 12.07 -8.79
C THR A 183 -2.83 11.39 -7.70
N ILE A 184 -3.20 11.57 -6.43
CA ILE A 184 -2.58 10.88 -5.30
C ILE A 184 -2.66 9.37 -5.51
N MET A 185 -3.86 8.81 -5.70
CA MET A 185 -4.03 7.37 -5.87
C MET A 185 -3.20 6.83 -7.04
N LEU A 186 -3.29 7.44 -8.22
CA LEU A 186 -2.54 6.98 -9.39
C LEU A 186 -1.03 7.07 -9.20
N THR A 187 -0.53 8.11 -8.52
CA THR A 187 0.90 8.25 -8.21
C THR A 187 1.37 7.15 -7.25
N LEU A 188 0.61 6.89 -6.18
CA LEU A 188 0.93 5.83 -5.21
C LEU A 188 0.87 4.43 -5.86
N ALA A 189 -0.09 4.21 -6.78
CA ALA A 189 -0.18 2.98 -7.55
C ALA A 189 1.05 2.77 -8.45
N CYS A 190 1.50 3.81 -9.14
CA CYS A 190 2.75 3.77 -9.92
C CYS A 190 3.96 3.45 -9.04
N MET A 191 4.08 4.07 -7.86
CA MET A 191 5.15 3.77 -6.92
C MET A 191 5.12 2.31 -6.46
N ALA A 192 3.94 1.78 -6.09
CA ALA A 192 3.78 0.38 -5.70
C ALA A 192 4.10 -0.58 -6.85
N PHE A 193 3.78 -0.22 -8.10
CA PHE A 193 4.10 -1.02 -9.26
C PHE A 193 5.61 -1.05 -9.57
N ILE A 194 6.29 0.11 -9.49
CA ILE A 194 7.74 0.19 -9.63
C ILE A 194 8.43 -0.64 -8.54
N LEU A 195 7.92 -0.59 -7.31
CA LEU A 195 8.40 -1.42 -6.22
C LEU A 195 8.24 -2.91 -6.53
N TYR A 196 7.11 -3.34 -7.11
CA TYR A 196 6.94 -4.72 -7.58
C TYR A 196 7.98 -5.09 -8.64
N LEU A 197 8.20 -4.26 -9.66
CA LEU A 197 9.20 -4.50 -10.70
C LEU A 197 10.61 -4.67 -10.12
N LYS A 198 10.95 -3.92 -9.07
CA LYS A 198 12.26 -4.01 -8.41
C LYS A 198 12.41 -5.18 -7.45
N THR A 199 11.34 -5.57 -6.77
CA THR A 199 11.41 -6.54 -5.65
C THR A 199 10.87 -7.93 -6.00
N GLY A 200 10.06 -8.06 -7.05
CA GLY A 200 9.33 -9.28 -7.38
C GLY A 200 8.26 -9.67 -6.35
N GLN A 201 7.96 -8.81 -5.37
CA GLN A 201 7.08 -9.15 -4.26
C GLN A 201 5.61 -8.93 -4.62
N ASN A 202 4.83 -10.00 -4.65
CA ASN A 202 3.41 -9.96 -5.03
C ASN A 202 2.57 -8.99 -4.18
N VAL A 203 2.93 -8.75 -2.90
CA VAL A 203 2.24 -7.77 -2.05
C VAL A 203 2.25 -6.36 -2.67
N ALA A 204 3.34 -5.97 -3.34
CA ALA A 204 3.46 -4.67 -4.01
C ALA A 204 2.59 -4.62 -5.29
N LEU A 205 2.51 -5.72 -6.04
CA LEU A 205 1.63 -5.83 -7.22
C LEU A 205 0.16 -5.66 -6.82
N TYR A 206 -0.29 -6.38 -5.79
CA TYR A 206 -1.67 -6.27 -5.32
C TYR A 206 -1.97 -4.91 -4.70
N CYS A 207 -0.98 -4.27 -4.05
CA CYS A 207 -1.11 -2.88 -3.61
C CYS A 207 -1.32 -1.92 -4.79
N ALA A 208 -0.51 -2.06 -5.85
CA ALA A 208 -0.65 -1.27 -7.06
C ALA A 208 -2.02 -1.48 -7.74
N GLY A 209 -2.48 -2.74 -7.82
CA GLY A 209 -3.81 -3.06 -8.33
C GLY A 209 -4.93 -2.48 -7.48
N TYR A 210 -4.83 -2.58 -6.15
CA TYR A 210 -5.82 -2.04 -5.22
C TYR A 210 -5.97 -0.52 -5.38
N ILE A 211 -4.87 0.22 -5.22
CA ILE A 211 -4.89 1.68 -5.31
C ILE A 211 -5.18 2.14 -6.74
N GLY A 212 -4.54 1.52 -7.73
CA GLY A 212 -4.59 1.94 -9.13
C GLY A 212 -5.97 1.75 -9.76
N LEU A 213 -6.60 0.58 -9.56
CA LEU A 213 -7.93 0.32 -10.13
C LEU A 213 -9.01 1.20 -9.49
N HIS A 214 -8.90 1.52 -8.19
CA HIS A 214 -9.77 2.52 -7.58
C HIS A 214 -9.52 3.92 -8.16
N GLY A 215 -8.26 4.34 -8.29
CA GLY A 215 -7.92 5.63 -8.88
C GLY A 215 -8.44 5.79 -10.31
N ILE A 216 -8.25 4.77 -11.15
CA ILE A 216 -8.77 4.73 -12.52
C ILE A 216 -10.30 4.75 -12.48
N GLY A 217 -10.93 3.90 -11.67
CA GLY A 217 -12.39 3.79 -11.62
C GLY A 217 -13.06 5.10 -11.22
N TRP A 218 -12.52 5.78 -10.21
CA TRP A 218 -12.99 7.10 -9.80
C TRP A 218 -12.70 8.19 -10.83
N ALA A 219 -11.58 8.13 -11.57
CA ALA A 219 -11.32 9.07 -12.67
C ALA A 219 -12.37 9.00 -13.78
N PHE A 220 -12.83 7.79 -14.12
CA PHE A 220 -13.94 7.59 -15.04
C PHE A 220 -15.26 8.07 -14.43
N ALA A 221 -15.61 7.65 -13.22
CA ALA A 221 -16.88 8.01 -12.57
C ALA A 221 -17.03 9.52 -12.29
N ALA A 222 -15.92 10.22 -12.06
CA ALA A 222 -15.88 11.67 -11.87
C ALA A 222 -15.98 12.46 -13.19
N GLY A 223 -15.75 11.81 -14.34
CA GLY A 223 -15.77 12.43 -15.66
C GLY A 223 -14.44 13.05 -16.11
N VAL A 224 -13.34 12.81 -15.38
CA VAL A 224 -11.99 13.33 -15.74
C VAL A 224 -11.61 12.92 -17.15
N PHE A 225 -11.85 11.65 -17.50
CA PHE A 225 -11.49 11.13 -18.82
C PHE A 225 -12.29 11.80 -19.94
N GLY A 226 -13.55 12.15 -19.70
CA GLY A 226 -14.44 12.81 -20.66
C GLY A 226 -13.96 14.19 -21.10
N VAL A 227 -13.15 14.86 -20.28
CA VAL A 227 -12.53 16.15 -20.61
C VAL A 227 -11.46 16.01 -21.68
N PHE A 228 -10.69 14.92 -21.65
CA PHE A 228 -9.61 14.68 -22.61
C PHE A 228 -10.09 13.96 -23.86
N TYR A 229 -11.05 13.05 -23.72
CA TYR A 229 -11.53 12.21 -24.80
C TYR A 229 -13.00 11.87 -24.63
N SER A 230 -13.77 12.07 -25.70
CA SER A 230 -15.17 11.65 -25.77
C SER A 230 -15.39 10.54 -26.79
N PHE A 231 -16.06 9.48 -26.35
CA PHE A 231 -16.66 8.48 -27.23
C PHE A 231 -18.15 8.77 -27.40
N LYS A 232 -18.58 9.18 -28.60
CA LYS A 232 -20.00 9.46 -28.89
C LYS A 232 -20.93 8.25 -28.69
N SER A 233 -20.40 7.02 -28.75
CA SER A 233 -21.16 5.78 -28.68
C SER A 233 -21.16 5.10 -27.31
N ILE A 234 -20.25 5.48 -26.40
CA ILE A 234 -20.05 4.81 -25.12
C ILE A 234 -19.85 5.86 -24.03
N ASN A 235 -20.77 5.93 -23.06
CA ASN A 235 -20.56 6.73 -21.87
C ASN A 235 -19.47 6.09 -20.99
N SER A 236 -18.31 6.72 -20.95
CA SER A 236 -17.13 6.24 -20.22
C SER A 236 -17.29 6.31 -18.70
N HIS A 237 -18.23 7.10 -18.18
CA HIS A 237 -18.44 7.26 -16.73
C HIS A 237 -18.79 5.93 -16.05
N TYR A 238 -19.48 5.04 -16.77
CA TYR A 238 -19.83 3.72 -16.28
C TYR A 238 -18.63 2.79 -16.04
N PHE A 239 -17.50 3.04 -16.71
CA PHE A 239 -16.37 2.11 -16.75
C PHE A 239 -15.82 1.78 -15.36
N GLY A 240 -15.79 2.76 -14.45
CA GLY A 240 -15.31 2.57 -13.09
C GLY A 240 -16.05 1.47 -12.32
N MET A 241 -17.37 1.34 -12.52
CA MET A 241 -18.17 0.30 -11.89
C MET A 241 -17.87 -1.09 -12.46
N TYR A 242 -17.59 -1.20 -13.76
CA TYR A 242 -17.25 -2.48 -14.39
C TYR A 242 -15.94 -3.06 -13.85
N ILE A 243 -14.94 -2.20 -13.61
CA ILE A 243 -13.63 -2.63 -13.10
C ILE A 243 -13.57 -2.77 -11.57
N PHE A 244 -14.61 -2.34 -10.85
CA PHE A 244 -14.62 -2.29 -9.38
C PHE A 244 -14.35 -3.65 -8.73
N SER A 245 -14.90 -4.75 -9.27
CA SER A 245 -14.64 -6.09 -8.74
C SER A 245 -13.16 -6.49 -8.82
N PHE A 246 -12.41 -6.03 -9.83
CA PHE A 246 -10.96 -6.25 -9.91
C PHE A 246 -10.20 -5.44 -8.85
N ALA A 247 -10.67 -4.24 -8.51
CA ALA A 247 -10.10 -3.44 -7.43
C ALA A 247 -10.27 -4.15 -6.09
N ILE A 248 -11.47 -4.67 -5.80
CA ILE A 248 -11.76 -5.45 -4.58
C ILE A 248 -10.95 -6.75 -4.54
N SER A 249 -10.81 -7.45 -5.67
CA SER A 249 -9.95 -8.61 -5.78
C SER A 249 -8.51 -8.29 -5.37
N SER A 250 -7.98 -7.19 -5.89
CA SER A 250 -6.61 -6.72 -5.60
C SER A 250 -6.47 -6.29 -4.14
N ALA A 251 -7.47 -5.61 -3.59
CA ALA A 251 -7.51 -5.20 -2.18
C ALA A 251 -7.47 -6.43 -1.24
N SER A 252 -8.26 -7.45 -1.55
CA SER A 252 -8.32 -8.69 -0.78
C SER A 252 -7.02 -9.49 -0.87
N ALA A 253 -6.45 -9.61 -2.07
CA ALA A 253 -5.14 -10.23 -2.26
C ALA A 253 -4.04 -9.45 -1.54
N PHE A 254 -4.06 -8.12 -1.60
CA PHE A 254 -3.13 -7.26 -0.88
C PHE A 254 -3.18 -7.56 0.62
N ALA A 255 -4.35 -7.55 1.24
CA ALA A 255 -4.50 -7.86 2.65
C ALA A 255 -4.01 -9.28 3.00
N TYR A 256 -4.26 -10.26 2.13
CA TYR A 256 -3.78 -11.63 2.30
C TYR A 256 -2.25 -11.73 2.33
N TYR A 257 -1.56 -11.04 1.41
CA TYR A 257 -0.10 -11.03 1.36
C TYR A 257 0.52 -10.11 2.43
N LEU A 258 -0.12 -8.96 2.71
CA LEU A 258 0.33 -7.99 3.71
C LEU A 258 0.48 -8.66 5.08
N PHE A 259 -0.46 -9.51 5.48
CA PHE A 259 -0.41 -10.19 6.77
C PHE A 259 0.23 -11.58 6.73
N ASN A 260 1.01 -11.88 5.67
CA ASN A 260 1.75 -13.14 5.51
C ASN A 260 0.90 -14.41 5.58
N PHE A 261 -0.39 -14.35 5.20
CA PHE A 261 -1.25 -15.54 5.25
C PHE A 261 -0.92 -16.61 4.21
N HIS A 262 -0.01 -16.32 3.28
CA HIS A 262 0.54 -17.30 2.35
C HIS A 262 1.58 -18.24 2.99
N THR A 263 2.19 -17.85 4.12
CA THR A 263 3.20 -18.65 4.83
C THR A 263 2.72 -19.28 6.13
N VAL A 264 1.72 -18.68 6.80
CA VAL A 264 1.21 -19.15 8.09
C VAL A 264 0.05 -20.14 7.90
N GLU A 265 -0.18 -21.03 8.88
CA GLU A 265 -1.32 -21.95 8.89
C GLU A 265 -2.65 -21.28 8.53
N LYS A 266 -3.49 -22.01 7.79
CA LYS A 266 -4.71 -21.50 7.18
C LYS A 266 -5.80 -21.27 8.24
N THR A 267 -5.90 -20.05 8.76
CA THR A 267 -7.06 -19.62 9.55
C THR A 267 -8.32 -19.47 8.68
N ARG A 268 -9.51 -19.50 9.30
CA ARG A 268 -10.77 -19.26 8.57
C ARG A 268 -10.78 -17.92 7.80
N ILE A 269 -10.18 -16.88 8.38
CA ILE A 269 -10.12 -15.54 7.77
C ILE A 269 -9.19 -15.52 6.56
N SER A 270 -8.03 -16.20 6.62
CA SER A 270 -7.13 -16.24 5.48
C SER A 270 -7.71 -17.00 4.29
N GLN A 271 -8.43 -18.11 4.56
CA GLN A 271 -9.17 -18.82 3.52
C GLN A 271 -10.26 -17.94 2.92
N PHE A 272 -11.04 -17.24 3.76
CA PHE A 272 -12.08 -16.34 3.29
C PHE A 272 -11.51 -15.23 2.39
N LEU A 273 -10.44 -14.54 2.81
CA LEU A 273 -9.77 -13.54 1.98
C LEU A 273 -9.33 -14.11 0.63
N LYS A 274 -8.68 -15.29 0.64
CA LYS A 274 -8.21 -15.92 -0.60
C LYS A 274 -9.36 -16.20 -1.57
N TYR A 275 -10.43 -16.84 -1.09
CA TYR A 275 -11.57 -17.15 -1.95
C TYR A 275 -12.37 -15.91 -2.34
N PHE A 276 -12.52 -14.93 -1.45
CA PHE A 276 -13.16 -13.66 -1.74
C PHE A 276 -12.42 -12.92 -2.86
N SER A 277 -11.09 -12.89 -2.84
CA SER A 277 -10.28 -12.34 -3.93
C SER A 277 -10.56 -13.04 -5.26
N TYR A 278 -10.56 -14.38 -5.30
CA TYR A 278 -10.86 -15.12 -6.55
C TYR A 278 -12.29 -14.90 -7.05
N VAL A 279 -13.28 -14.89 -6.15
CA VAL A 279 -14.68 -14.63 -6.50
C VAL A 279 -14.84 -13.21 -7.06
N ALA A 280 -14.22 -12.21 -6.43
CA ALA A 280 -14.22 -10.84 -6.93
C ALA A 280 -13.53 -10.72 -8.30
N PHE A 281 -12.43 -11.45 -8.53
CA PHE A 281 -11.74 -11.48 -9.82
C PHE A 281 -12.62 -12.06 -10.93
N ILE A 282 -13.26 -13.21 -10.67
CA ILE A 282 -14.19 -13.83 -11.62
C ILE A 282 -15.41 -12.93 -11.87
N SER A 283 -15.94 -12.30 -10.81
CA SER A 283 -17.01 -11.31 -10.92
C SER A 283 -16.64 -10.16 -11.86
N GLY A 284 -15.38 -9.71 -11.89
CA GLY A 284 -14.93 -8.67 -12.80
C GLY A 284 -15.12 -9.03 -14.28
N PHE A 285 -14.88 -10.28 -14.66
CA PHE A 285 -15.16 -10.74 -16.03
C PHE A 285 -16.66 -10.86 -16.30
N ILE A 286 -17.44 -11.34 -15.33
CA ILE A 286 -18.89 -11.43 -15.43
C ILE A 286 -19.50 -10.03 -15.62
N ASN A 287 -18.97 -8.99 -14.95
CA ASN A 287 -19.46 -7.62 -15.09
C ASN A 287 -19.45 -7.15 -16.54
N LEU A 288 -18.48 -7.57 -17.36
CA LEU A 288 -18.34 -7.12 -18.76
C LEU A 288 -19.54 -7.50 -19.65
N VAL A 289 -20.29 -8.53 -19.28
CA VAL A 289 -21.48 -8.99 -20.02
C VAL A 289 -22.80 -8.65 -19.32
N LEU A 290 -22.75 -8.18 -18.07
CA LEU A 290 -23.95 -7.85 -17.30
C LEU A 290 -24.50 -6.47 -17.67
N PRO A 291 -25.84 -6.30 -17.64
CA PRO A 291 -26.46 -4.98 -17.69
C PRO A 291 -25.96 -4.09 -16.53
N PHE A 292 -25.78 -2.79 -16.81
CA PHE A 292 -25.16 -1.85 -15.86
C PHE A 292 -25.78 -1.84 -14.45
N HIS A 293 -27.10 -1.95 -14.33
CA HIS A 293 -27.76 -1.95 -13.01
C HIS A 293 -27.33 -3.14 -12.13
N TRP A 294 -27.11 -4.33 -12.72
CA TRP A 294 -26.58 -5.48 -11.98
C TRP A 294 -25.14 -5.25 -11.56
N VAL A 295 -24.32 -4.67 -12.44
CA VAL A 295 -22.94 -4.28 -12.14
C VAL A 295 -22.93 -3.28 -10.98
N PHE A 296 -23.82 -2.29 -10.99
CA PHE A 296 -23.97 -1.31 -9.92
C PHE A 296 -24.29 -1.97 -8.57
N TYR A 297 -25.31 -2.82 -8.50
CA TYR A 297 -25.67 -3.51 -7.25
C TYR A 297 -24.57 -4.46 -6.76
N LEU A 298 -23.92 -5.17 -7.67
CA LEU A 298 -22.83 -6.09 -7.33
C LEU A 298 -21.61 -5.34 -6.77
N ALA A 299 -21.23 -4.22 -7.38
CA ALA A 299 -20.14 -3.38 -6.89
C ALA A 299 -20.40 -2.89 -5.46
N HIS A 300 -21.60 -2.38 -5.17
CA HIS A 300 -21.96 -1.91 -3.82
C HIS A 300 -22.03 -3.06 -2.81
N THR A 301 -22.51 -4.23 -3.22
CA THR A 301 -22.54 -5.43 -2.36
C THR A 301 -21.13 -5.88 -2.00
N LEU A 302 -20.22 -5.92 -2.98
CA LEU A 302 -18.80 -6.24 -2.76
C LEU A 302 -18.13 -5.20 -1.85
N ALA A 303 -18.41 -3.90 -2.04
CA ALA A 303 -17.90 -2.84 -1.19
C ALA A 303 -18.36 -2.99 0.27
N ALA A 304 -19.64 -3.31 0.50
CA ALA A 304 -20.20 -3.51 1.83
C ALA A 304 -19.55 -4.71 2.55
N ILE A 305 -19.40 -5.84 1.85
CA ILE A 305 -18.69 -7.01 2.39
C ILE A 305 -17.23 -6.66 2.70
N TRP A 306 -16.56 -5.95 1.79
CA TRP A 306 -15.16 -5.55 1.94
C TRP A 306 -14.94 -4.65 3.16
N VAL A 307 -15.76 -3.62 3.36
CA VAL A 307 -15.67 -2.71 4.51
C VAL A 307 -15.77 -3.46 5.83
N VAL A 308 -16.72 -4.38 5.97
CA VAL A 308 -16.84 -5.18 7.19
C VAL A 308 -15.59 -6.05 7.39
N LEU A 309 -15.12 -6.67 6.30
CA LEU A 309 -13.95 -7.54 6.33
C LEU A 309 -12.67 -6.80 6.73
N THR A 310 -12.43 -5.60 6.20
CA THR A 310 -11.22 -4.82 6.51
C THR A 310 -11.21 -4.33 7.95
N LEU A 311 -12.35 -3.92 8.49
CA LEU A 311 -12.46 -3.54 9.90
C LEU A 311 -12.19 -4.74 10.82
N VAL A 312 -12.85 -5.88 10.58
CA VAL A 312 -12.64 -7.11 11.35
C VAL A 312 -11.17 -7.57 11.28
N LEU A 313 -10.59 -7.55 10.07
CA LEU A 313 -9.19 -7.92 9.87
C LEU A 313 -8.24 -6.95 10.59
N GLY A 314 -8.46 -5.64 10.45
CA GLY A 314 -7.63 -4.61 11.05
C GLY A 314 -7.61 -4.71 12.58
N PHE A 315 -8.79 -4.84 13.21
CA PHE A 315 -8.86 -5.05 14.67
C PHE A 315 -8.21 -6.36 15.10
N LYS A 316 -8.43 -7.46 14.35
CA LYS A 316 -7.81 -8.75 14.68
C LYS A 316 -6.28 -8.68 14.60
N MET A 317 -5.73 -8.11 13.54
CA MET A 317 -4.27 -8.03 13.38
C MET A 317 -3.64 -7.08 14.40
N LEU A 318 -4.33 -6.00 14.76
CA LEU A 318 -3.90 -5.13 15.86
C LEU A 318 -3.88 -5.88 17.21
N SER A 319 -4.87 -6.75 17.47
CA SER A 319 -4.88 -7.57 18.69
C SER A 319 -3.74 -8.59 18.75
N LEU A 320 -3.16 -8.95 17.60
CA LEU A 320 -1.97 -9.79 17.48
C LEU A 320 -0.66 -9.00 17.52
N ASN A 321 -0.70 -7.71 17.90
CA ASN A 321 0.45 -6.79 17.91
C ASN A 321 1.13 -6.62 16.54
N ASP A 322 0.40 -6.83 15.44
CA ASP A 322 0.91 -6.59 14.10
C ASP A 322 0.87 -5.09 13.77
N PHE A 323 2.03 -4.44 13.81
CA PHE A 323 2.12 -2.99 13.63
C PHE A 323 1.66 -2.51 12.25
N ARG A 324 1.71 -3.37 11.21
CA ARG A 324 1.20 -3.05 9.87
C ARG A 324 -0.29 -2.72 9.89
N ALA A 325 -1.04 -3.35 10.80
CA ALA A 325 -2.49 -3.21 10.93
C ALA A 325 -2.94 -1.81 11.36
N LYS A 326 -2.07 -1.07 12.05
CA LYS A 326 -2.37 0.28 12.53
C LYS A 326 -2.72 1.23 11.39
N TYR A 327 -1.89 1.29 10.36
CA TYR A 327 -2.14 2.15 9.20
C TYR A 327 -3.32 1.62 8.38
N PHE A 328 -3.34 0.30 8.10
CA PHE A 328 -4.42 -0.39 7.39
C PHE A 328 -5.81 -0.08 7.99
N LEU A 329 -5.95 -0.22 9.32
CA LEU A 329 -7.20 0.02 10.03
C LEU A 329 -7.57 1.51 10.06
N THR A 330 -6.58 2.41 10.20
CA THR A 330 -6.84 3.85 10.25
C THR A 330 -7.47 4.35 8.95
N GLY A 331 -6.89 3.99 7.81
CA GLY A 331 -7.44 4.34 6.50
C GLY A 331 -8.83 3.75 6.28
N ASN A 332 -9.00 2.47 6.60
CA ASN A 332 -10.27 1.79 6.43
C ASN A 332 -11.38 2.35 7.33
N ILE A 333 -11.09 2.82 8.55
CA ILE A 333 -12.08 3.50 9.40
C ILE A 333 -12.56 4.80 8.74
N VAL A 334 -11.63 5.62 8.23
CA VAL A 334 -11.96 6.89 7.57
C VAL A 334 -12.82 6.63 6.32
N TYR A 335 -12.41 5.68 5.49
CA TYR A 335 -13.16 5.28 4.31
C TYR A 335 -14.55 4.72 4.66
N SER A 336 -14.64 3.82 5.65
CA SER A 336 -15.90 3.21 6.08
C SER A 336 -16.89 4.27 6.60
N LEU A 337 -16.41 5.24 7.39
CA LEU A 337 -17.26 6.32 7.88
C LEU A 337 -17.81 7.18 6.73
N SER A 338 -16.98 7.48 5.73
CA SER A 338 -17.43 8.21 4.54
C SER A 338 -18.48 7.43 3.74
N LEU A 339 -18.35 6.10 3.65
CA LEU A 339 -19.30 5.26 2.94
C LEU A 339 -20.65 5.18 3.68
N VAL A 340 -20.65 5.17 5.01
CA VAL A 340 -21.88 5.27 5.81
C VAL A 340 -22.60 6.58 5.51
N VAL A 341 -21.89 7.71 5.53
CA VAL A 341 -22.46 9.02 5.17
C VAL A 341 -23.01 9.02 3.74
N PHE A 342 -22.28 8.42 2.81
CA PHE A 342 -22.71 8.26 1.42
C PHE A 342 -24.02 7.47 1.31
N ILE A 343 -24.12 6.32 1.98
CA ILE A 343 -25.34 5.48 2.00
C ILE A 343 -26.50 6.25 2.63
N LEU A 344 -26.29 6.91 3.77
CA LEU A 344 -27.33 7.73 4.42
C LEU A 344 -27.83 8.87 3.52
N SER A 345 -26.94 9.43 2.70
CA SER A 345 -27.33 10.44 1.71
C SER A 345 -28.18 9.86 0.58
N HIS A 346 -27.91 8.64 0.12
CA HIS A 346 -28.75 7.98 -0.90
C HIS A 346 -30.13 7.59 -0.38
N LEU A 347 -30.25 7.31 0.93
CA LEU A 347 -31.52 7.03 1.59
C LEU A 347 -32.35 8.30 1.88
N ASN A 348 -31.92 9.48 1.41
CA ASN A 348 -32.52 10.79 1.71
C ASN A 348 -32.63 11.13 3.21
N LEU A 349 -31.81 10.50 4.06
CA LEU A 349 -31.76 10.79 5.49
C LEU A 349 -30.87 12.00 5.80
N PHE A 350 -29.99 12.36 4.86
CA PHE A 350 -29.04 13.46 5.00
C PHE A 350 -28.71 14.08 3.64
N VAL A 351 -28.69 15.42 3.54
CA VAL A 351 -28.41 16.12 2.28
C VAL A 351 -26.98 16.64 2.28
N THR A 352 -26.17 16.20 1.32
CA THR A 352 -24.82 16.72 1.07
C THR A 352 -24.69 17.10 -0.39
N ALA A 353 -24.04 18.23 -0.68
CA ALA A 353 -23.86 18.72 -2.04
C ALA A 353 -22.98 17.83 -2.94
N SER A 354 -22.25 16.85 -2.36
CA SER A 354 -21.31 15.98 -3.09
C SER A 354 -20.84 14.78 -2.26
N ALA A 355 -21.74 13.83 -1.97
CA ALA A 355 -21.40 12.62 -1.19
C ALA A 355 -20.24 11.82 -1.81
N GLU A 356 -20.18 11.76 -3.14
CA GLU A 356 -19.14 11.12 -3.94
C GLU A 356 -17.75 11.69 -3.64
N LEU A 357 -17.66 13.01 -3.47
CA LEU A 357 -16.40 13.71 -3.23
C LEU A 357 -15.79 13.29 -1.88
N TRP A 358 -16.61 13.18 -0.84
CA TRP A 358 -16.15 12.77 0.47
C TRP A 358 -15.64 11.34 0.50
N VAL A 359 -16.33 10.44 -0.22
CA VAL A 359 -15.86 9.05 -0.40
C VAL A 359 -14.54 9.01 -1.15
N LEU A 360 -14.39 9.83 -2.20
CA LEU A 360 -13.16 9.91 -2.99
C LEU A 360 -11.96 10.42 -2.15
N VAL A 361 -12.16 11.48 -1.37
CA VAL A 361 -11.12 12.03 -0.47
C VAL A 361 -10.75 11.01 0.60
N ALA A 362 -11.74 10.37 1.22
CA ALA A 362 -11.50 9.35 2.25
C ALA A 362 -10.76 8.12 1.67
N LEU A 363 -11.06 7.73 0.44
CA LEU A 363 -10.37 6.65 -0.26
C LEU A 363 -8.92 7.02 -0.60
N ALA A 364 -8.64 8.27 -0.99
CA ALA A 364 -7.27 8.73 -1.19
C ALA A 364 -6.45 8.68 0.11
N ILE A 365 -7.07 9.05 1.25
CA ILE A 365 -6.46 8.92 2.58
C ILE A 365 -6.21 7.44 2.93
N ASP A 366 -7.17 6.55 2.63
CA ASP A 366 -6.98 5.11 2.80
C ASP A 366 -5.79 4.62 1.97
N CYS A 367 -5.69 4.99 0.69
CA CYS A 367 -4.58 4.60 -0.18
C CYS A 367 -3.21 5.05 0.34
N ILE A 368 -3.12 6.25 0.96
CA ILE A 368 -1.91 6.69 1.66
C ILE A 368 -1.60 5.74 2.83
N CYS A 369 -2.60 5.41 3.65
CA CYS A 369 -2.43 4.50 4.78
C CYS A 369 -2.02 3.08 4.35
N ILE A 370 -2.58 2.59 3.24
CA ILE A 370 -2.25 1.30 2.63
C ILE A 370 -0.79 1.27 2.17
N LEU A 371 -0.30 2.35 1.57
CA LEU A 371 1.11 2.45 1.20
C LEU A 371 2.03 2.52 2.44
N LEU A 372 1.59 3.17 3.52
CA LEU A 372 2.31 3.16 4.80
C LEU A 372 2.36 1.75 5.42
N SER A 373 1.26 0.98 5.35
CA SER A 373 1.26 -0.44 5.74
C SER A 373 2.23 -1.28 4.91
N LEU A 374 2.30 -1.04 3.60
CA LEU A 374 3.27 -1.70 2.73
C LEU A 374 4.71 -1.31 3.07
N SER A 375 4.96 -0.03 3.38
CA SER A 375 6.27 0.46 3.82
C SER A 375 6.74 -0.24 5.09
N GLU A 376 5.85 -0.40 6.08
CA GLU A 376 6.17 -1.14 7.29
C GLU A 376 6.46 -2.62 7.00
N TRP A 377 5.70 -3.24 6.09
CA TRP A 377 5.98 -4.60 5.64
C TRP A 377 7.38 -4.75 5.04
N LEU A 378 7.80 -3.80 4.18
CA LEU A 378 9.14 -3.79 3.60
C LEU A 378 10.23 -3.63 4.66
N LYS A 379 10.00 -2.75 5.64
CA LYS A 379 10.93 -2.54 6.75
C LYS A 379 11.12 -3.81 7.58
N ILE A 380 10.04 -4.54 7.89
CA ILE A 380 10.12 -5.84 8.57
C ILE A 380 10.94 -6.81 7.74
N LYS A 381 10.67 -6.92 6.43
CA LYS A 381 11.44 -7.81 5.54
C LYS A 381 12.92 -7.44 5.44
N GLN A 382 13.25 -6.16 5.44
CA GLN A 382 14.63 -5.70 5.44
C GLN A 382 15.33 -6.08 6.74
N ASN A 383 14.67 -5.92 7.89
CA ASN A 383 15.22 -6.32 9.18
C ASN A 383 15.40 -7.83 9.27
N ASP A 384 14.44 -8.63 8.81
CA ASP A 384 14.56 -10.09 8.75
C ASP A 384 15.77 -10.52 7.91
N TYR A 385 16.00 -9.84 6.78
CA TYR A 385 17.15 -10.09 5.92
C TYR A 385 18.48 -9.74 6.61
N ILE A 386 18.56 -8.58 7.27
CA ILE A 386 19.76 -8.17 8.02
C ILE A 386 20.04 -9.17 9.15
N ASN A 387 19.03 -9.56 9.92
CA ASN A 387 19.18 -10.52 11.00
C ASN A 387 19.65 -11.89 10.49
N ALA A 388 19.11 -12.36 9.36
CA ALA A 388 19.56 -13.61 8.72
C ALA A 388 21.02 -13.52 8.26
N LEU A 389 21.43 -12.37 7.70
CA LEU A 389 22.81 -12.11 7.30
C LEU A 389 23.76 -12.12 8.51
N GLU A 390 23.38 -11.47 9.61
CA GLU A 390 24.14 -11.48 10.87
C GLU A 390 24.27 -12.90 11.44
N GLN A 391 23.18 -13.68 11.46
CA GLN A 391 23.23 -15.07 11.90
C GLN A 391 24.14 -15.93 11.01
N SER A 392 24.18 -15.66 9.71
CA SER A 392 25.05 -16.38 8.77
C SER A 392 26.55 -16.09 8.93
N ARG A 393 26.92 -15.05 9.68
CA ARG A 393 28.32 -14.62 9.95
C ARG A 393 28.91 -15.19 11.23
N ILE A 394 28.11 -15.86 12.04
CA ILE A 394 28.50 -16.37 13.35
C ILE A 394 28.50 -17.90 13.32
N ASP A 395 29.53 -18.51 13.89
CA ASP A 395 29.57 -19.96 14.08
C ASP A 395 28.50 -20.39 15.09
N PRO A 396 27.60 -21.33 14.73
CA PRO A 396 26.45 -21.67 15.58
C PRO A 396 26.83 -22.34 16.89
N LEU A 397 27.98 -23.05 16.97
CA LEU A 397 28.44 -23.75 18.17
C LEU A 397 29.17 -22.80 19.13
N THR A 398 30.14 -22.05 18.61
CA THR A 398 31.10 -21.28 19.41
C THR A 398 30.74 -19.79 19.55
N LYS A 399 29.78 -19.30 18.76
CA LYS A 399 29.30 -17.91 18.77
C LYS A 399 30.40 -16.85 18.51
N VAL A 400 31.48 -17.24 17.85
CA VAL A 400 32.47 -16.32 17.26
C VAL A 400 32.18 -16.08 15.78
N GLY A 401 32.88 -15.13 15.17
CA GLY A 401 32.81 -14.94 13.72
C GLY A 401 33.14 -16.24 12.98
N ASN A 402 32.52 -16.47 11.84
CA ASN A 402 32.91 -17.59 10.97
C ASN A 402 33.83 -17.12 9.84
N ARG A 403 34.17 -18.04 8.94
CA ARG A 403 34.98 -17.75 7.76
C ARG A 403 34.44 -16.62 6.88
N LEU A 404 33.11 -16.48 6.77
CA LEU A 404 32.49 -15.39 5.98
C LEU A 404 32.78 -14.03 6.63
N LEU A 405 32.56 -13.90 7.94
CA LEU A 405 32.83 -12.64 8.65
C LEU A 405 34.32 -12.27 8.61
N LEU A 406 35.20 -13.26 8.76
CA LEU A 406 36.65 -13.06 8.62
C LEU A 406 36.98 -12.48 7.24
N GLN A 407 36.44 -13.05 6.17
CA GLN A 407 36.70 -12.59 4.80
C GLN A 407 36.22 -11.15 4.58
N GLU A 408 35.04 -10.79 5.10
CA GLU A 408 34.53 -9.42 5.06
C GLU A 408 35.49 -8.45 5.77
N LYS A 409 36.01 -8.85 6.94
CA LYS A 409 36.94 -8.03 7.74
C LYS A 409 38.31 -7.86 7.09
N LEU A 410 38.82 -8.91 6.44
CA LEU A 410 40.06 -8.88 5.68
C LEU A 410 39.96 -7.95 4.46
N ASN A 411 38.80 -7.89 3.79
CA ASN A 411 38.60 -6.99 2.65
C ASN A 411 38.65 -5.50 3.05
N SER A 412 38.35 -5.19 4.32
CA SER A 412 38.39 -3.83 4.88
C SER A 412 39.55 -3.60 5.83
N ILE A 413 40.58 -4.45 5.80
CA ILE A 413 41.68 -4.40 6.77
C ILE A 413 42.57 -3.18 6.55
N GLY A 414 43.02 -2.57 7.66
CA GLY A 414 43.94 -1.44 7.63
C GLY A 414 45.37 -1.82 7.26
N HIS A 415 46.30 -0.88 7.39
CA HIS A 415 47.72 -1.10 7.05
C HIS A 415 48.49 -1.94 8.07
N TYR A 416 48.19 -1.78 9.37
CA TYR A 416 48.87 -2.50 10.45
C TYR A 416 47.94 -3.53 11.06
N TYR A 417 48.24 -4.81 10.82
CA TYR A 417 47.42 -5.91 11.29
C TYR A 417 48.24 -7.16 11.57
N LEU A 418 47.64 -8.07 12.33
CA LEU A 418 48.23 -9.31 12.77
C LEU A 418 47.21 -10.43 12.63
N ILE A 419 47.66 -11.55 12.06
CA ILE A 419 46.86 -12.76 11.86
C ILE A 419 47.49 -13.87 12.69
N GLY A 420 46.70 -14.46 13.60
CA GLY A 420 47.08 -15.68 14.31
C GLY A 420 46.26 -16.86 13.79
N PHE A 421 46.94 -17.90 13.31
CA PHE A 421 46.34 -19.19 12.97
C PHE A 421 46.44 -20.11 14.19
N ILE A 422 45.32 -20.70 14.61
CA ILE A 422 45.20 -21.47 15.85
C ILE A 422 44.49 -22.78 15.55
N ASP A 423 45.05 -23.88 16.00
CA ASP A 423 44.51 -25.23 15.87
C ASP A 423 44.33 -25.86 17.26
N CYS A 424 43.15 -26.41 17.52
CA CYS A 424 42.85 -27.13 18.76
C CYS A 424 43.40 -28.56 18.73
N ASP A 425 44.58 -28.75 19.34
CA ASP A 425 45.22 -30.07 19.43
C ASP A 425 44.35 -31.08 20.19
N GLY A 426 44.37 -32.35 19.78
CA GLY A 426 43.77 -33.46 20.56
C GLY A 426 42.26 -33.66 20.35
N MET A 427 41.61 -32.86 19.51
CA MET A 427 40.16 -32.89 19.25
C MET A 427 39.67 -34.28 18.82
N LYS A 428 40.39 -34.94 17.90
CA LYS A 428 40.06 -36.31 17.44
C LYS A 428 40.11 -37.33 18.59
N SER A 429 41.14 -37.30 19.44
CA SER A 429 41.27 -38.21 20.59
C SER A 429 40.10 -38.07 21.55
N ILE A 430 39.68 -36.83 21.83
CA ILE A 430 38.55 -36.53 22.72
C ILE A 430 37.23 -36.99 22.09
N ASN A 431 37.02 -36.78 20.79
CA ASN A 431 35.85 -37.30 20.10
C ASN A 431 35.78 -38.83 20.12
N ASP A 432 36.91 -39.50 19.86
CA ASP A 432 36.99 -40.96 19.79
C ASP A 432 36.79 -41.60 21.18
N GLN A 433 37.27 -40.95 22.27
CA GLN A 433 37.18 -41.48 23.63
C GLN A 433 35.90 -41.07 24.39
N LEU A 434 35.42 -39.84 24.18
CA LEU A 434 34.37 -39.21 25.00
C LEU A 434 33.14 -38.78 24.18
N GLY A 435 33.14 -39.05 22.87
CA GLY A 435 32.06 -38.72 21.95
C GLY A 435 32.03 -37.25 21.50
N HIS A 436 31.32 -36.99 20.39
CA HIS A 436 31.23 -35.65 19.78
C HIS A 436 30.69 -34.57 20.70
N ALA A 437 29.75 -34.89 21.60
CA ALA A 437 29.23 -33.92 22.58
C ALA A 437 30.33 -33.39 23.53
N SER A 438 31.37 -34.19 23.80
CA SER A 438 32.52 -33.76 24.59
C SER A 438 33.49 -32.91 23.76
N GLY A 439 33.67 -33.22 22.47
CA GLY A 439 34.39 -32.37 21.54
C GLY A 439 33.74 -30.99 21.36
N ASP A 440 32.41 -30.93 21.29
CA ASP A 440 31.67 -29.67 21.24
C ASP A 440 31.92 -28.83 22.49
N LYS A 441 31.91 -29.45 23.69
CA LYS A 441 32.25 -28.77 24.95
C LYS A 441 33.69 -28.27 24.97
N LEU A 442 34.63 -29.04 24.42
CA LEU A 442 36.02 -28.61 24.27
C LEU A 442 36.11 -27.36 23.39
N LEU A 443 35.47 -27.36 22.22
CA LEU A 443 35.48 -26.23 21.28
C LEU A 443 34.85 -24.97 21.90
N ILE A 444 33.77 -25.11 22.66
CA ILE A 444 33.17 -24.01 23.41
C ILE A 444 34.17 -23.46 24.43
N ASN A 445 34.81 -24.32 25.24
CA ASN A 445 35.77 -23.89 26.26
C ASN A 445 37.01 -23.22 25.64
N VAL A 446 37.56 -23.79 24.55
CA VAL A 446 38.65 -23.17 23.78
C VAL A 446 38.26 -21.78 23.34
N THR A 447 37.06 -21.64 22.76
CA THR A 447 36.58 -20.34 22.28
C THR A 447 36.42 -19.35 23.41
N GLU A 448 35.83 -19.74 24.55
CA GLU A 448 35.66 -18.87 25.71
C GLU A 448 36.99 -18.38 26.26
N LEU A 449 38.00 -19.26 26.36
CA LEU A 449 39.34 -18.89 26.81
C LEU A 449 40.03 -17.96 25.81
N ILE A 450 40.01 -18.27 24.51
CA ILE A 450 40.61 -17.41 23.47
C ILE A 450 39.94 -16.03 23.48
N LYS A 451 38.60 -15.97 23.48
CA LYS A 451 37.85 -14.71 23.53
C LYS A 451 38.20 -13.89 24.77
N LYS A 452 38.32 -14.53 25.93
CA LYS A 452 38.64 -13.87 27.20
C LYS A 452 40.04 -13.27 27.18
N GLU A 453 41.04 -14.03 26.73
CA GLU A 453 42.43 -13.59 26.75
C GLU A 453 42.74 -12.61 25.58
N LEU A 454 41.97 -12.64 24.48
CA LEU A 454 42.12 -11.74 23.33
C LEU A 454 41.14 -10.55 23.30
N ALA A 455 40.25 -10.40 24.29
CA ALA A 455 39.12 -9.43 24.26
C ALA A 455 39.49 -7.98 23.91
N ASN A 456 40.70 -7.53 24.28
CA ASN A 456 41.18 -6.17 24.02
C ASN A 456 42.27 -6.11 22.93
N LEU A 457 42.54 -7.23 22.25
CA LEU A 457 43.61 -7.35 21.25
C LEU A 457 43.03 -7.51 19.84
N GLY A 458 41.95 -8.27 19.69
CA GLY A 458 41.32 -8.45 18.38
C GLY A 458 40.14 -9.39 18.38
N ASP A 459 39.64 -9.64 17.16
CA ASP A 459 38.50 -10.50 16.91
C ASP A 459 38.95 -11.94 16.66
N VAL A 460 38.10 -12.91 17.02
CA VAL A 460 38.35 -14.35 16.85
C VAL A 460 37.31 -14.91 15.89
N TYR A 461 37.76 -15.81 15.02
CA TYR A 461 36.94 -16.44 14.01
C TYR A 461 37.17 -17.95 14.01
N ARG A 462 36.11 -18.75 13.87
CA ARG A 462 36.22 -20.19 13.63
C ARG A 462 36.07 -20.45 12.14
N THR A 463 37.07 -21.06 11.51
CA THR A 463 37.09 -21.23 10.04
C THR A 463 37.06 -22.68 9.57
N GLY A 464 37.40 -23.60 10.47
CA GLY A 464 37.29 -25.05 10.28
C GLY A 464 36.66 -25.75 11.49
N GLY A 465 36.79 -27.08 11.55
CA GLY A 465 36.26 -27.87 12.67
C GLY A 465 36.94 -27.52 14.00
N ASP A 466 38.26 -27.47 14.00
CA ASP A 466 39.15 -27.22 15.14
C ASP A 466 40.08 -26.01 14.91
N GLU A 467 39.87 -25.28 13.81
CA GLU A 467 40.70 -24.16 13.38
C GLU A 467 40.05 -22.81 13.70
N PHE A 468 40.83 -21.96 14.37
CA PHE A 468 40.50 -20.59 14.71
C PHE A 468 41.52 -19.63 14.13
N ILE A 469 41.07 -18.44 13.78
CA ILE A 469 41.90 -17.33 13.33
C ILE A 469 41.62 -16.15 14.25
N CYS A 470 42.66 -15.53 14.81
CA CYS A 470 42.53 -14.21 15.40
C CYS A 470 43.01 -13.14 14.43
N LEU A 471 42.28 -12.03 14.37
CA LEU A 471 42.63 -10.85 13.59
C LEU A 471 42.71 -9.65 14.52
N CYS A 472 43.91 -9.08 14.62
CA CYS A 472 44.20 -7.94 15.48
C CYS A 472 44.67 -6.76 14.61
N CYS A 473 44.23 -5.54 14.91
CA CYS A 473 44.57 -4.34 14.16
C CYS A 473 45.32 -3.36 15.08
N ALA A 474 46.27 -2.62 14.51
CA ALA A 474 47.04 -1.58 15.20
C ALA A 474 46.95 -0.25 14.45
N SER A 475 47.24 0.86 15.14
CA SER A 475 47.28 2.21 14.55
C SER A 475 48.68 2.58 14.06
N SER A 476 49.72 1.88 14.53
CA SER A 476 51.12 2.15 14.19
C SER A 476 51.98 0.88 14.22
N LEU A 477 53.18 0.96 13.65
CA LEU A 477 54.14 -0.14 13.65
C LEU A 477 54.61 -0.52 15.08
N ASN A 478 54.88 0.46 15.95
CA ASN A 478 55.28 0.20 17.34
C ASN A 478 54.17 -0.52 18.13
N GLU A 479 52.91 -0.15 17.88
CA GLU A 479 51.76 -0.81 18.49
C GLU A 479 51.59 -2.24 17.95
N LEU A 480 51.90 -2.48 16.66
CA LEU A 480 51.84 -3.79 16.04
C LEU A 480 52.81 -4.80 16.69
N GLU A 481 54.04 -4.39 16.99
CA GLU A 481 55.02 -5.24 17.69
C GLU A 481 54.53 -5.60 19.11
N THR A 482 54.05 -4.60 19.85
CA THR A 482 53.47 -4.81 21.20
C THR A 482 52.24 -5.72 21.15
N LEU A 483 51.41 -5.58 20.12
CA LEU A 483 50.23 -6.39 19.87
C LEU A 483 50.60 -7.85 19.57
N ALA A 484 51.68 -8.09 18.82
CA ALA A 484 52.19 -9.42 18.54
C ALA A 484 52.65 -10.15 19.80
N ASP A 485 53.42 -9.46 20.65
CA ASP A 485 53.87 -10.00 21.94
C ASP A 485 52.71 -10.31 22.88
N ASN A 486 51.75 -9.39 22.99
CA ASN A 486 50.58 -9.57 23.85
C ASN A 486 49.68 -10.71 23.35
N THR A 487 49.46 -10.82 22.05
CA THR A 487 48.69 -11.91 21.43
C THR A 487 49.37 -13.26 21.68
N THR A 488 50.69 -13.33 21.52
CA THR A 488 51.48 -14.53 21.82
C THR A 488 51.38 -14.95 23.28
N LYS A 489 51.48 -13.99 24.21
CA LYS A 489 51.32 -14.24 25.66
C LYS A 489 49.90 -14.73 25.99
N ALA A 490 48.88 -14.12 25.40
CA ALA A 490 47.48 -14.49 25.58
C ALA A 490 47.20 -15.93 25.09
N LEU A 491 47.67 -16.30 23.89
CA LEU A 491 47.50 -17.66 23.36
C LEU A 491 48.29 -18.71 24.16
N ASN A 492 49.50 -18.40 24.61
CA ASN A 492 50.24 -19.28 25.52
C ASN A 492 49.53 -19.49 26.86
N LYS A 493 48.97 -18.43 27.44
CA LYS A 493 48.17 -18.53 28.67
C LYS A 493 46.91 -19.36 28.47
N THR A 494 46.23 -19.16 27.34
CA THR A 494 45.07 -19.96 26.92
C THR A 494 45.44 -21.44 26.79
N HIS A 495 46.59 -21.76 26.19
CA HIS A 495 47.10 -23.14 26.08
C HIS A 495 47.28 -23.80 27.46
N ILE A 496 47.87 -23.08 28.42
CA ILE A 496 48.11 -23.60 29.78
C ILE A 496 46.78 -23.83 30.50
N GLN A 497 45.85 -22.87 30.43
CA GLN A 497 44.52 -22.99 31.04
C GLN A 497 43.73 -24.16 30.44
N LEU A 498 43.79 -24.32 29.11
CA LEU A 498 43.08 -25.40 28.43
C LEU A 498 43.56 -26.77 28.90
N LYS A 499 44.88 -26.96 29.09
CA LYS A 499 45.45 -28.20 29.62
C LYS A 499 45.05 -28.55 31.04
N GLN A 500 44.72 -27.55 31.87
CA GLN A 500 44.23 -27.80 33.23
C GLN A 500 42.84 -28.45 33.22
N THR A 501 41.99 -28.08 32.27
CA THR A 501 40.64 -28.64 32.12
C THR A 501 40.62 -29.88 31.22
N TRP A 502 41.44 -29.89 30.17
CA TRP A 502 41.51 -30.93 29.15
C TRP A 502 42.96 -31.39 28.97
N PRO A 503 43.46 -32.33 29.80
CA PRO A 503 44.88 -32.71 29.81
C PRO A 503 45.43 -33.26 28.48
N GLN A 504 44.56 -33.84 27.65
CA GLN A 504 44.89 -34.34 26.32
C GLN A 504 44.76 -33.29 25.20
N SER A 505 44.35 -32.06 25.52
CA SER A 505 44.13 -30.98 24.55
C SER A 505 45.20 -29.90 24.63
N GLY A 506 45.33 -29.12 23.55
CA GLY A 506 46.25 -28.00 23.46
C GLY A 506 45.82 -26.97 22.42
N LEU A 507 46.71 -26.02 22.14
CA LEU A 507 46.51 -24.98 21.13
C LEU A 507 47.82 -24.79 20.40
N SER A 508 47.94 -25.33 19.19
CA SER A 508 49.05 -25.02 18.31
C SER A 508 48.72 -23.76 17.55
N PHE A 509 49.62 -22.77 17.55
CA PHE A 509 49.34 -21.50 16.90
C PHE A 509 50.59 -20.90 16.29
N GLY A 510 50.38 -20.08 15.27
CA GLY A 510 51.38 -19.30 14.57
C GLY A 510 50.81 -17.92 14.28
N ILE A 511 51.64 -16.90 14.46
CA ILE A 511 51.24 -15.49 14.28
C ILE A 511 52.11 -14.88 13.19
N ALA A 512 51.52 -14.06 12.34
CA ALA A 512 52.21 -13.24 11.34
C ALA A 512 51.65 -11.82 11.33
N SER A 513 52.54 -10.84 11.24
CA SER A 513 52.19 -9.42 11.18
C SER A 513 52.35 -8.85 9.79
N SER A 514 51.64 -7.76 9.48
CA SER A 514 51.71 -7.09 8.18
C SER A 514 53.07 -6.46 7.87
N SER A 515 53.97 -6.34 8.86
CA SER A 515 55.36 -5.92 8.62
C SER A 515 56.25 -7.04 8.07
N GLU A 516 55.83 -8.31 8.20
CA GLU A 516 56.58 -9.48 7.74
C GLU A 516 56.16 -9.93 6.33
N CYS A 517 55.09 -9.37 5.79
CA CYS A 517 54.40 -9.87 4.62
C CYS A 517 53.96 -8.76 3.67
N THR A 518 53.82 -9.10 2.38
CA THR A 518 53.40 -8.14 1.35
C THR A 518 51.90 -7.87 1.35
N ASP A 519 51.09 -8.87 1.72
CA ASP A 519 49.64 -8.78 1.82
C ASP A 519 49.08 -9.76 2.88
N TYR A 520 47.76 -9.72 3.11
CA TYR A 520 47.14 -10.55 4.13
C TYR A 520 47.19 -12.04 3.77
N LYS A 521 47.29 -12.40 2.48
CA LYS A 521 47.40 -13.80 2.04
C LYS A 521 48.75 -14.36 2.41
N ALA A 522 49.83 -13.58 2.23
CA ALA A 522 51.15 -13.93 2.71
C ALA A 522 51.19 -14.06 4.24
N CYS A 523 50.51 -13.16 4.99
CA CYS A 523 50.35 -13.31 6.44
C CYS A 523 49.64 -14.62 6.80
N PHE A 524 48.59 -14.99 6.08
CA PHE A 524 47.89 -16.27 6.29
C PHE A 524 48.83 -17.47 6.14
N THR A 525 49.55 -17.53 5.01
CA THR A 525 50.49 -18.62 4.73
C THR A 525 51.56 -18.70 5.81
N LEU A 526 52.16 -17.57 6.18
CA LEU A 526 53.22 -17.53 7.19
C LEU A 526 52.71 -17.94 8.58
N ALA A 527 51.51 -17.50 8.96
CA ALA A 527 50.88 -17.87 10.24
C ALA A 527 50.55 -19.37 10.28
N ASP A 528 50.04 -19.93 9.18
CA ASP A 528 49.74 -21.36 9.04
C ASP A 528 51.02 -22.22 9.11
N GLU A 529 52.07 -21.85 8.38
CA GLU A 529 53.38 -22.52 8.44
C GLU A 529 53.95 -22.55 9.87
N ARG A 530 53.87 -21.42 10.58
CA ARG A 530 54.30 -21.30 11.99
C ARG A 530 53.46 -22.17 12.92
N MET A 531 52.13 -22.21 12.71
CA MET A 531 51.22 -23.06 13.48
C MET A 531 51.55 -24.53 13.27
N TYR A 532 51.74 -24.94 12.02
CA TYR A 532 52.07 -26.31 11.65
C TYR A 532 53.41 -26.75 12.26
N ALA A 533 54.43 -25.89 12.22
CA ALA A 533 55.72 -26.14 12.87
C ALA A 533 55.57 -26.33 14.38
N ALA A 534 54.76 -25.49 15.05
CA ALA A 534 54.46 -25.63 16.48
C ALA A 534 53.73 -26.95 16.80
N LYS A 535 52.76 -27.35 15.96
CA LYS A 535 52.01 -28.61 16.08
C LYS A 535 52.93 -29.82 15.94
N TYR A 536 53.83 -29.80 14.97
CA TYR A 536 54.82 -30.86 14.75
C TYR A 536 55.80 -31.01 15.92
N ALA A 537 56.36 -29.90 16.40
CA ALA A 537 57.30 -29.91 17.51
C ALA A 537 56.69 -30.52 18.78
N ARG A 538 55.40 -30.28 19.04
CA ARG A 538 54.69 -30.85 20.18
C ARG A 538 54.41 -32.33 20.03
N LYS A 539 53.99 -32.77 18.84
CA LYS A 539 53.75 -34.21 18.58
C LYS A 539 55.01 -35.03 18.84
N ASN A 540 56.17 -34.52 18.43
CA ASN A 540 57.46 -35.19 18.62
C ASN A 540 58.02 -35.13 20.05
N ASN A 541 57.54 -34.19 20.89
CA ASN A 541 57.91 -34.09 22.31
C ASN A 541 56.96 -34.82 23.26
N THR A 542 56.00 -35.60 22.74
CA THR A 542 55.11 -36.42 23.59
C THR A 542 55.83 -37.75 23.86
N PRO A 543 56.22 -38.08 25.11
CA PRO A 543 56.94 -39.32 25.37
C PRO A 543 56.04 -40.52 25.06
N THR A 544 56.44 -41.33 24.08
CA THR A 544 55.85 -42.64 23.82
C THR A 544 56.16 -43.56 25.01
N ASN A 545 55.23 -43.67 25.95
CA ASN A 545 55.27 -44.72 26.98
C ASN A 545 55.00 -46.08 26.33
N HIS A 546 56.00 -46.67 25.69
CA HIS A 546 56.05 -48.11 25.44
C HIS A 546 56.71 -48.79 26.66
N ASN A 547 55.90 -49.09 27.66
CA ASN A 547 56.25 -50.12 28.65
C ASN A 547 56.00 -51.50 28.02
N THR A 548 57.03 -52.06 27.39
CA THR A 548 57.11 -53.50 27.15
C THR A 548 57.87 -54.14 28.30
N THR A 549 57.13 -54.78 29.21
CA THR A 549 57.67 -55.69 30.23
C THR A 549 58.24 -56.94 29.55
N PRO A 550 59.46 -57.38 29.87
CA PRO A 550 59.98 -58.66 29.38
C PRO A 550 59.38 -59.79 30.22
N GLN A 551 58.73 -60.76 29.56
CA GLN A 551 58.31 -62.01 30.18
C GLN A 551 59.53 -62.92 30.39
N ILE A 552 59.68 -63.41 31.62
CA ILE A 552 60.47 -64.61 31.98
C ILE A 552 59.55 -65.82 31.82
#